data_AF-A0A0B1SMZ2-F1
#
_entry.id   AF-A0A0B1SMZ2-F1
#
_cell.length_a   1.000
_cell.length_b   1.000
_cell.length_c   1.000
_cell.angle_alpha   90.00
_cell.angle_beta   90.00
_cell.angle_gamma   90.00
#
_symmetry.space_group_name_H-M   'P 1'
#
loop_
_entity.id
_entity.type
_entity.pdbx_description
1 polymer ?
#
loop_
_entity_poly.entity_id
_entity_poly.type
_entity_poly.pdbx_seq_one_letter_code
_entity_poly.pdbx_strand_id
1 'polypeptide(L)'
;MTMIASLCESPEDIAQFHKKTKLSNVERLLGEFIVTYRKEAEKASLEGNVDWWKDMIVNSEATPGHDKQKVSGAVQVVQLARAVCADDKLIKELESWTVPVFPVKGLDLMECGVQRGPKMKLTLTYLFELWQKSRYKMSREELLKHALDDAIPDPPSPLRAPKKRRHEEEA
;
A
#
# COMPACT_ATOMS: atom_id res chain seq x y z
N MET A 1 -20.73 -0.30 6.42
CA MET A 1 -19.61 -1.23 6.70
C MET A 1 -18.84 -0.89 7.98
N THR A 2 -18.33 0.35 8.13
CA THR A 2 -17.46 0.76 9.26
C THR A 2 -17.96 0.32 10.64
N MET A 3 -19.22 0.60 10.97
CA MET A 3 -19.83 0.17 12.25
C MET A 3 -19.92 -1.36 12.42
N ILE A 4 -20.10 -2.10 11.33
CA ILE A 4 -20.18 -3.56 11.37
C ILE A 4 -18.80 -4.14 11.68
N ALA A 5 -17.74 -3.55 11.12
CA ALA A 5 -16.36 -3.98 11.39
C ALA A 5 -15.97 -3.83 12.87
N SER A 6 -16.55 -2.85 13.58
CA SER A 6 -16.38 -2.71 15.04
C SER A 6 -16.93 -3.90 15.84
N LEU A 7 -17.86 -4.68 15.28
CA LEU A 7 -18.44 -5.88 15.91
C LEU A 7 -17.68 -7.17 15.59
N CYS A 8 -16.73 -7.12 14.65
CA CYS A 8 -15.95 -8.27 14.21
C CYS A 8 -14.63 -8.35 14.98
N GLU A 9 -14.11 -9.55 15.23
CA GLU A 9 -12.83 -9.77 15.90
C GLU A 9 -11.70 -9.98 14.91
N SER A 10 -12.01 -10.64 13.79
CA SER A 10 -11.06 -11.03 12.75
C SER A 10 -11.58 -10.73 11.33
N PRO A 11 -10.70 -10.66 10.31
CA PRO A 11 -11.11 -10.53 8.91
C PRO A 11 -12.01 -11.69 8.43
N GLU A 12 -11.90 -12.87 9.05
CA GLU A 12 -12.74 -14.02 8.72
C GLU A 12 -14.21 -13.77 9.08
N ASP A 13 -14.50 -13.03 10.16
CA ASP A 13 -15.87 -12.66 10.53
C ASP A 13 -16.51 -11.79 9.44
N ILE A 14 -15.74 -10.90 8.83
CA ILE A 14 -16.17 -10.06 7.70
C ILE A 14 -16.44 -10.92 6.48
N ALA A 15 -15.57 -11.89 6.17
CA ALA A 15 -15.75 -12.80 5.05
C ALA A 15 -17.02 -13.65 5.19
N GLN A 16 -17.28 -14.17 6.40
CA GLN A 16 -18.50 -14.91 6.71
C GLN A 16 -19.76 -14.03 6.64
N PHE A 17 -19.67 -12.79 7.16
CA PHE A 17 -20.75 -11.83 7.06
C PHE A 17 -21.09 -11.53 5.59
N HIS A 18 -20.08 -11.19 4.79
CA HIS A 18 -20.20 -10.93 3.35
C HIS A 18 -20.85 -12.10 2.60
N LYS A 19 -20.48 -13.35 2.91
CA LYS A 19 -21.07 -14.55 2.29
C LYS A 19 -22.59 -14.64 2.52
N LYS A 20 -23.06 -14.20 3.69
CA LYS A 20 -24.48 -14.26 4.06
C LYS A 20 -25.27 -13.06 3.52
N THR A 21 -24.69 -11.87 3.58
CA THR A 21 -25.40 -10.61 3.28
C THR A 21 -25.20 -10.11 1.85
N LYS A 22 -24.31 -10.74 1.08
CA LYS A 22 -23.99 -10.37 -0.31
C LYS A 22 -23.57 -8.90 -0.45
N LEU A 23 -22.80 -8.39 0.52
CA LEU A 23 -22.19 -7.05 0.44
C LEU A 23 -21.34 -6.92 -0.82
N SER A 24 -21.05 -5.68 -1.22
CA SER A 24 -20.09 -5.45 -2.29
C SER A 24 -18.67 -5.87 -1.89
N ASN A 25 -17.85 -6.23 -2.88
CA ASN A 25 -16.42 -6.48 -2.65
C ASN A 25 -15.71 -5.27 -2.02
N VAL A 26 -16.17 -4.05 -2.33
CA VAL A 26 -15.62 -2.82 -1.76
C VAL A 26 -15.88 -2.76 -0.25
N GLU A 27 -17.10 -3.06 0.17
CA GLU A 27 -17.45 -3.11 1.60
C GLU A 27 -16.70 -4.24 2.31
N ARG A 28 -16.62 -5.44 1.72
CA ARG A 28 -15.84 -6.54 2.30
C ARG A 28 -14.40 -6.11 2.57
N LEU A 29 -13.72 -5.55 1.55
CA LEU A 29 -12.32 -5.13 1.67
C LEU A 29 -12.14 -4.00 2.69
N LEU A 30 -13.08 -3.05 2.77
CA LEU A 30 -13.05 -2.00 3.80
C LEU A 30 -13.21 -2.59 5.20
N GLY A 31 -14.12 -3.55 5.38
CA GLY A 31 -14.30 -4.24 6.65
C GLY A 31 -13.06 -4.99 7.10
N GLU A 32 -12.45 -5.77 6.20
CA GLU A 32 -11.21 -6.49 6.45
C GLU A 32 -10.08 -5.53 6.81
N PHE A 33 -9.92 -4.43 6.06
CA PHE A 33 -8.95 -3.38 6.33
C PHE A 33 -9.09 -2.80 7.76
N ILE A 34 -10.32 -2.45 8.16
CA ILE A 34 -10.57 -1.89 9.49
C ILE A 34 -10.18 -2.90 10.59
N VAL A 35 -10.63 -4.15 10.48
CA VAL A 35 -10.35 -5.17 11.50
C VAL A 35 -8.86 -5.49 11.59
N THR A 36 -8.16 -5.49 10.45
CA THR A 36 -6.71 -5.74 10.39
C THR A 36 -5.89 -4.64 11.08
N TYR A 37 -6.25 -3.36 10.93
CA TYR A 37 -5.39 -2.24 11.37
C TYR A 37 -5.91 -1.45 12.57
N ARG A 38 -7.11 -1.76 13.10
CA ARG A 38 -7.71 -0.97 14.20
C ARG A 38 -6.87 -0.90 15.47
N LYS A 39 -6.14 -1.95 15.83
CA LYS A 39 -5.34 -1.97 17.08
C LYS A 39 -4.14 -1.04 16.97
N GLU A 40 -3.48 -1.05 15.82
CA GLU A 40 -2.38 -0.14 15.49
C GLU A 40 -2.88 1.29 15.36
N ALA A 41 -4.07 1.50 14.79
CA ALA A 41 -4.73 2.80 14.71
C ALA A 41 -5.08 3.37 16.09
N GLU A 42 -5.61 2.56 17.02
CA GLU A 42 -5.86 2.96 18.41
C GLU A 42 -4.56 3.44 19.07
N LYS A 43 -3.48 2.65 18.91
CA LYS A 43 -2.15 3.04 19.43
C LYS A 43 -1.65 4.35 18.82
N ALA A 44 -1.73 4.50 17.50
CA ALA A 44 -1.33 5.73 16.82
C ALA A 44 -2.15 6.94 17.27
N SER A 45 -3.46 6.75 17.52
CA SER A 45 -4.34 7.80 18.06
C SER A 45 -3.95 8.21 19.48
N LEU A 46 -3.61 7.25 20.34
CA LEU A 46 -3.16 7.51 21.72
C LEU A 46 -1.82 8.24 21.76
N GLU A 47 -0.91 7.91 20.85
CA GLU A 47 0.41 8.55 20.73
C GLU A 47 0.37 9.90 19.98
N GLY A 48 -0.77 10.27 19.37
CA GLY A 48 -0.87 11.45 18.52
C GLY A 48 -0.02 11.37 17.24
N ASN A 49 0.25 10.15 16.76
CA ASN A 49 1.15 9.89 15.63
C ASN A 49 0.45 10.09 14.29
N VAL A 50 0.28 11.35 13.87
CA VAL A 50 -0.35 11.72 12.59
C VAL A 50 0.39 11.13 11.39
N ASP A 51 1.71 10.99 11.48
CA ASP A 51 2.55 10.48 10.41
C ASP A 51 2.21 9.02 10.07
N TRP A 52 1.87 8.19 11.06
CA TRP A 52 1.43 6.81 10.82
C TRP A 52 0.19 6.74 9.91
N TRP A 53 -0.76 7.65 10.12
CA TRP A 53 -1.98 7.74 9.30
C TRP A 53 -1.68 8.18 7.87
N LYS A 54 -0.81 9.18 7.71
CA LYS A 54 -0.35 9.65 6.39
C LYS A 54 0.41 8.56 5.62
N ASP A 55 1.26 7.83 6.33
CA ASP A 55 1.99 6.68 5.80
C ASP A 55 1.03 5.57 5.36
N MET A 56 -0.05 5.29 6.10
CA MET A 56 -1.08 4.34 5.66
C MET A 56 -1.79 4.77 4.37
N ILE A 57 -2.11 6.06 4.23
CA ILE A 57 -2.75 6.59 3.01
C ILE A 57 -1.80 6.48 1.82
N VAL A 58 -0.53 6.86 1.98
CA VAL A 58 0.46 6.83 0.90
C VAL A 58 0.78 5.39 0.48
N ASN A 59 0.88 4.47 1.43
CA ASN A 59 1.13 3.05 1.14
C ASN A 59 -0.06 2.35 0.44
N SER A 60 -1.28 2.88 0.58
CA SER A 60 -2.44 2.34 -0.13
C SER A 60 -2.61 2.93 -1.54
N GLU A 61 -2.06 4.12 -1.82
CA GLU A 61 -2.27 4.82 -3.11
C GLU A 61 -1.04 4.91 -4.01
N ALA A 62 0.16 5.06 -3.46
CA ALA A 62 1.34 5.50 -4.21
C ALA A 62 2.46 4.44 -4.29
N THR A 63 2.33 3.29 -3.60
CA THR A 63 3.33 2.23 -3.65
C THR A 63 3.53 1.71 -5.07
N PRO A 64 4.76 1.74 -5.62
CA PRO A 64 5.04 1.29 -6.97
C PRO A 64 4.61 -0.16 -7.21
N GLY A 65 3.89 -0.40 -8.32
CA GLY A 65 3.48 -1.74 -8.75
C GLY A 65 2.22 -2.30 -8.06
N HIS A 66 1.47 -1.49 -7.32
CA HIS A 66 0.11 -1.82 -6.89
C HIS A 66 -0.92 -1.22 -7.86
N ASP A 67 -1.95 -2.01 -8.18
CA ASP A 67 -3.10 -1.51 -8.95
C ASP A 67 -3.87 -0.49 -8.13
N LYS A 68 -4.38 0.56 -8.80
CA LYS A 68 -5.25 1.55 -8.16
C LYS A 68 -6.47 0.86 -7.58
N GLN A 69 -6.63 0.95 -6.26
CA GLN A 69 -7.82 0.43 -5.60
C GLN A 69 -9.07 1.20 -6.04
N LYS A 70 -10.24 0.55 -5.96
CA LYS A 70 -11.54 1.17 -6.29
C LYS A 70 -11.92 2.29 -5.33
N VAL A 71 -11.38 2.28 -4.12
CA VAL A 71 -11.56 3.31 -3.09
C VAL A 71 -10.19 3.88 -2.81
N SER A 72 -10.10 5.20 -2.65
CA SER A 72 -8.85 5.85 -2.30
C SER A 72 -8.41 5.45 -0.89
N GLY A 73 -7.10 5.38 -0.69
CA GLY A 73 -6.48 5.12 0.61
C GLY A 73 -6.91 6.14 1.66
N ALA A 74 -7.01 7.42 1.28
CA ALA A 74 -7.52 8.48 2.15
C ALA A 74 -8.92 8.15 2.71
N VAL A 75 -9.84 7.68 1.86
CA VAL A 75 -11.19 7.30 2.31
C VAL A 75 -11.14 6.08 3.24
N GLN A 76 -10.36 5.05 2.92
CA GLN A 76 -10.22 3.86 3.77
C GLN A 76 -9.67 4.23 5.15
N VAL A 77 -8.64 5.06 5.20
CA VAL A 77 -7.96 5.47 6.44
C VAL A 77 -8.85 6.40 7.28
N VAL A 78 -9.64 7.29 6.66
CA VAL A 78 -10.66 8.09 7.37
C VAL A 78 -11.73 7.19 8.00
N GLN A 79 -12.17 6.14 7.32
CA GLN A 79 -13.12 5.19 7.92
C GLN A 79 -12.48 4.41 9.08
N LEU A 80 -11.20 4.06 8.98
CA LEU A 80 -10.45 3.46 10.09
C LEU A 80 -10.36 4.41 11.30
N ALA A 81 -10.05 5.69 11.07
CA ALA A 81 -10.01 6.72 12.12
C ALA A 81 -11.36 6.85 12.83
N ARG A 82 -12.47 6.83 12.07
CA ARG A 82 -13.83 6.83 12.63
C ARG A 82 -14.15 5.55 13.40
N ALA A 83 -13.70 4.38 12.91
CA ALA A 83 -13.96 3.10 13.57
C ALA A 83 -13.32 2.99 14.96
N VAL A 84 -12.17 3.65 15.16
CA VAL A 84 -11.45 3.71 16.45
C VAL A 84 -11.79 4.95 17.28
N CYS A 85 -12.80 5.73 16.86
CA CYS A 85 -13.23 6.97 17.51
C CYS A 85 -12.07 7.98 17.73
N ALA A 86 -11.20 8.14 16.73
CA ALA A 86 -10.11 9.12 16.80
C ALA A 86 -10.63 10.56 16.87
N ASP A 87 -9.79 11.49 17.33
CA ASP A 87 -10.14 12.91 17.50
C ASP A 87 -10.60 13.56 16.18
N ASP A 88 -11.63 14.40 16.26
CA ASP A 88 -12.21 15.09 15.10
C ASP A 88 -11.20 15.97 14.36
N LYS A 89 -10.18 16.52 15.04
CA LYS A 89 -9.14 17.32 14.39
C LYS A 89 -8.27 16.44 13.49
N LEU A 90 -7.91 15.24 13.96
CA LEU A 90 -7.17 14.28 13.14
C LEU A 90 -7.99 13.88 11.92
N ILE A 91 -9.28 13.55 12.10
CA ILE A 91 -10.15 13.17 10.99
C ILE A 91 -10.21 14.29 9.93
N LYS A 92 -10.39 15.54 10.36
CA LYS A 92 -10.40 16.71 9.45
C LYS A 92 -9.04 16.93 8.78
N GLU A 93 -7.94 16.72 9.50
CA GLU A 93 -6.60 16.80 8.91
C GLU A 93 -6.43 15.76 7.80
N LEU A 94 -6.85 14.51 8.04
CA LEU A 94 -6.75 13.44 7.03
C LEU A 94 -7.67 13.68 5.82
N GLU A 95 -8.89 14.18 6.03
CA GLU A 95 -9.83 14.51 4.95
C GLU A 95 -9.36 15.67 4.07
N SER A 96 -8.62 16.63 4.64
CA SER A 96 -8.09 17.80 3.92
C SER A 96 -6.68 17.61 3.38
N TRP A 97 -6.01 16.52 3.75
CA TRP A 97 -4.64 16.27 3.32
C TRP A 97 -4.59 15.88 1.84
N THR A 98 -3.81 16.65 1.07
CA THR A 98 -3.53 16.31 -0.32
C THR A 98 -2.42 15.27 -0.36
N VAL A 99 -2.77 14.06 -0.77
CA VAL A 99 -1.83 12.93 -0.86
C VAL A 99 -0.72 13.29 -1.87
N PRO A 100 0.55 13.28 -1.45
CA PRO A 100 1.65 13.61 -2.33
C PRO A 100 1.84 12.49 -3.37
N VAL A 101 2.26 12.86 -4.58
CA VAL A 101 2.48 11.90 -5.68
C VAL A 101 3.95 11.53 -5.73
N PHE A 102 4.25 10.24 -5.75
CA PHE A 102 5.63 9.76 -5.90
C PHE A 102 6.24 10.27 -7.22
N PRO A 103 7.36 11.01 -7.20
CA PRO A 103 7.79 11.80 -8.35
C PRO A 103 8.65 11.02 -9.36
N VAL A 104 8.99 9.75 -9.08
CA VAL A 104 9.85 8.91 -9.93
C VAL A 104 9.03 7.81 -10.62
N LYS A 105 9.27 7.64 -11.92
CA LYS A 105 8.67 6.60 -12.77
C LYS A 105 9.74 5.68 -13.33
N GLY A 106 9.32 4.53 -13.86
CA GLY A 106 10.24 3.57 -14.48
C GLY A 106 10.99 4.12 -15.70
N LEU A 107 10.44 5.10 -16.42
CA LEU A 107 11.14 5.79 -17.52
C LEU A 107 12.40 6.50 -17.00
N ASP A 108 12.26 7.22 -15.88
CA ASP A 108 13.33 7.99 -15.27
C ASP A 108 14.49 7.09 -14.82
N LEU A 109 14.17 5.91 -14.30
CA LEU A 109 15.17 4.91 -13.92
C LEU A 109 15.93 4.33 -15.12
N MET A 110 15.27 4.18 -16.28
CA MET A 110 15.97 3.74 -17.48
C MET A 110 16.97 4.79 -17.98
N GLU A 111 16.64 6.08 -17.86
CA GLU A 111 17.56 7.17 -18.19
C GLU A 111 18.78 7.19 -17.26
N CYS A 112 18.62 6.76 -16.00
CA CYS A 112 19.71 6.56 -15.04
C CYS A 112 20.48 5.23 -15.21
N GLY A 113 20.17 4.42 -16.23
CA GLY A 113 20.89 3.17 -16.51
C GLY A 113 20.39 1.93 -15.76
N VAL A 114 19.26 2.01 -15.06
CA VAL A 114 18.65 0.84 -14.40
C VAL A 114 18.05 -0.09 -15.46
N GLN A 115 18.50 -1.35 -15.47
CA GLN A 115 18.00 -2.34 -16.43
C GLN A 115 16.53 -2.69 -16.19
N ARG A 116 15.79 -2.89 -17.29
CA ARG A 116 14.42 -3.40 -17.24
C ARG A 116 14.38 -4.77 -16.57
N GLY A 117 13.33 -5.03 -15.80
CA GLY A 117 13.10 -6.31 -15.15
C GLY A 117 12.93 -6.17 -13.64
N PRO A 118 13.17 -7.23 -12.86
CA PRO A 118 12.91 -7.22 -11.42
C PRO A 118 13.70 -6.15 -10.64
N LYS A 119 14.92 -5.80 -11.09
CA LYS A 119 15.72 -4.71 -10.49
C LYS A 119 14.98 -3.37 -10.52
N MET A 120 14.23 -3.07 -11.60
CA MET A 120 13.41 -1.86 -11.71
C MET A 120 12.40 -1.72 -10.56
N LYS A 121 11.69 -2.81 -10.23
CA LYS A 121 10.73 -2.80 -9.12
C LYS A 121 11.43 -2.59 -7.78
N LEU A 122 12.56 -3.27 -7.56
CA LEU A 122 13.35 -3.14 -6.33
C LEU A 122 13.88 -1.71 -6.15
N THR A 123 14.40 -1.10 -7.22
CA THR A 123 14.85 0.30 -7.20
C THR A 123 13.68 1.25 -6.92
N LEU A 124 12.52 1.10 -7.57
CA LEU A 124 11.35 1.93 -7.29
C LEU A 124 10.88 1.80 -5.84
N THR A 125 10.85 0.59 -5.30
CA THR A 125 10.50 0.35 -3.89
C THR A 125 11.50 1.03 -2.95
N TYR A 126 12.81 0.88 -3.20
CA TYR A 126 13.84 1.54 -2.41
C TYR A 126 13.73 3.08 -2.41
N LEU A 127 13.55 3.68 -3.59
CA LEU A 127 13.37 5.12 -3.72
C LEU A 127 12.07 5.61 -3.06
N PHE A 128 11.00 4.82 -3.14
CA PHE A 128 9.74 5.12 -2.45
C PHE A 128 9.92 5.13 -0.93
N GLU A 129 10.67 4.17 -0.37
CA GLU A 129 10.99 4.15 1.07
C GLU A 129 11.82 5.36 1.49
N LEU A 130 12.81 5.78 0.69
CA LEU A 130 13.58 7.01 0.95
C LEU A 130 12.67 8.24 0.93
N TRP A 131 11.79 8.33 -0.06
CA TRP A 131 10.82 9.41 -0.17
C TRP A 131 9.87 9.45 1.02
N GLN A 132 9.35 8.31 1.47
CA GLN A 132 8.53 8.22 2.68
C GLN A 132 9.30 8.64 3.93
N LYS A 133 10.55 8.18 4.10
CA LYS A 133 11.44 8.59 5.21
C LYS A 133 11.72 10.09 5.22
N SER A 134 11.77 10.73 4.04
CA SER A 134 11.92 12.19 3.90
C SER A 134 10.64 12.98 4.21
N ARG A 135 9.56 12.31 4.65
CA ARG A 135 8.22 12.89 4.78
C ARG A 135 7.70 13.47 3.47
N TYR A 136 7.94 12.74 2.39
CA TYR A 136 7.44 13.05 1.04
C TYR A 136 8.01 14.34 0.43
N LYS A 137 9.15 14.82 0.95
CA LYS A 137 9.77 16.09 0.54
C LYS A 137 10.81 15.94 -0.56
N MET A 138 11.46 14.78 -0.66
CA MET A 138 12.52 14.59 -1.65
C MET A 138 11.99 14.77 -3.08
N SER A 139 12.73 15.54 -3.87
CA SER A 139 12.41 15.78 -5.28
C SER A 139 12.75 14.57 -6.15
N ARG A 140 12.28 14.60 -7.40
CA ARG A 140 12.64 13.62 -8.43
C ARG A 140 14.16 13.52 -8.57
N GLU A 141 14.84 14.65 -8.71
CA GLU A 141 16.28 14.73 -8.95
C GLU A 141 17.08 14.23 -7.74
N GLU A 142 16.61 14.51 -6.52
CA GLU A 142 17.23 14.02 -5.29
C GLU A 142 17.11 12.50 -5.18
N LEU A 143 15.93 11.94 -5.47
CA LEU A 143 15.72 10.49 -5.45
C LEU A 143 16.53 9.77 -6.51
N LEU A 144 16.63 10.30 -7.73
CA LEU A 144 17.35 9.65 -8.82
C LEU A 144 18.86 9.51 -8.56
N LYS A 145 19.45 10.34 -7.67
CA LYS A 145 20.85 10.16 -7.22
C LYS A 145 21.06 8.84 -6.49
N HIS A 146 20.00 8.29 -5.89
CA HIS A 146 20.01 7.04 -5.14
C HIS A 146 19.59 5.82 -5.98
N ALA A 147 19.36 5.99 -7.29
CA ALA A 147 18.84 4.93 -8.16
C ALA A 147 19.81 3.74 -8.38
N LEU A 148 21.10 3.95 -8.10
CA LEU A 148 22.18 2.97 -8.26
C LEU A 148 22.88 2.65 -6.93
N ASP A 149 22.25 2.97 -5.80
CA ASP A 149 22.83 2.70 -4.48
C ASP A 149 23.04 1.19 -4.27
N ASP A 150 24.18 0.84 -3.69
CA ASP A 150 24.54 -0.56 -3.37
C ASP A 150 23.57 -1.21 -2.36
N ALA A 151 22.79 -0.39 -1.64
CA ALA A 151 21.74 -0.86 -0.75
C ALA A 151 20.55 -1.51 -1.49
N ILE A 152 20.41 -1.29 -2.81
CA ILE A 152 19.34 -1.88 -3.60
C ILE A 152 19.63 -3.36 -3.82
N PRO A 153 18.79 -4.27 -3.31
CA PRO A 153 19.04 -5.70 -3.42
C PRO A 153 19.11 -6.15 -4.88
N ASP A 154 19.91 -7.17 -5.15
CA ASP A 154 19.90 -7.83 -6.45
C ASP A 154 18.70 -8.75 -6.58
N PRO A 155 18.11 -8.82 -7.78
CA PRO A 155 16.97 -9.68 -8.00
C PRO A 155 17.36 -11.14 -7.82
N PRO A 156 16.49 -11.96 -7.22
CA PRO A 156 16.76 -13.39 -7.07
C PRO A 156 17.02 -14.00 -8.45
N SER A 157 18.01 -14.89 -8.53
CA SER A 157 18.32 -15.61 -9.76
C SER A 157 17.05 -16.30 -10.28
N PRO A 158 16.72 -16.19 -11.58
CA PRO A 158 15.51 -16.79 -12.11
C PRO A 158 15.55 -18.31 -11.85
N LEU A 159 14.66 -18.78 -10.98
CA LEU A 159 14.39 -20.21 -10.85
C LEU A 159 13.96 -20.69 -12.23
N ARG A 160 14.77 -21.56 -12.85
CA ARG A 160 14.42 -22.20 -14.12
C ARG A 160 13.08 -22.91 -13.93
N ALA A 161 12.00 -22.32 -14.44
CA ALA A 161 10.72 -23.01 -14.49
C ALA A 161 10.93 -24.34 -15.25
N PRO A 162 10.49 -25.49 -14.71
CA PRO A 162 10.61 -26.74 -15.43
C PRO A 162 9.87 -26.60 -16.76
N LYS A 163 10.58 -26.80 -17.88
CA LYS A 163 9.98 -26.83 -19.21
C LYS A 163 8.81 -27.81 -19.16
N LYS A 164 7.58 -27.31 -19.35
CA LYS A 164 6.40 -28.17 -19.57
C LYS A 164 6.76 -29.14 -20.69
N ARG A 165 6.99 -30.42 -20.35
CA ARG A 165 7.08 -31.49 -21.34
C ARG A 165 5.73 -31.51 -22.04
N ARG A 166 5.70 -31.17 -23.33
CA ARG A 166 4.53 -31.44 -24.18
C ARG A 166 4.34 -32.95 -24.13
N HIS A 167 3.19 -33.41 -23.66
CA HIS A 167 2.77 -34.78 -23.88
C HIS A 167 2.57 -34.93 -25.38
N GLU A 168 3.41 -35.73 -26.02
CA GLU A 168 3.09 -36.30 -27.32
C GLU A 168 1.95 -37.29 -27.08
N GLU A 169 0.78 -37.01 -27.67
CA GLU A 169 -0.30 -37.98 -27.79
C GLU A 169 0.19 -39.06 -28.77
N GLU A 170 0.42 -40.27 -28.27
CA GLU A 170 0.57 -41.47 -29.09
C GLU A 170 -0.80 -41.82 -29.69
N ALA A 171 -0.80 -41.97 -31.02
CA ALA A 171 -1.90 -42.42 -31.85
C ALA A 171 -2.03 -43.95 -31.85
#